data_AF-A0A2P6V9U1-F1
#
_entry.id   AF-A0A2P6V9U1-F1
#
_cell.length_a   1.000
_cell.length_b   1.000
_cell.length_c   1.000
_cell.angle_alpha   90.00
_cell.angle_beta   90.00
_cell.angle_gamma   90.00
#
_symmetry.space_group_name_H-M   'P 1'
#
loop_
_entity.id
_entity.type
_entity.pdbx_description
1 polymer ?
#
loop_
_entity_poly.entity_id
_entity_poly.type
_entity_poly.pdbx_seq_one_letter_code
_entity_poly.pdbx_strand_id
1 'polypeptide(L)'
;MANAAGNQIFVVVRRGKQYPPQVADCRVKYEQTVADIKKAAGSKLGVPVDKLLLFWQGKELTPAFDKKTLLELNLHTGFSLTGYDLTEEPDFWPPVIDTPEGRRIAGVEEMP
;
A
#
# COMPACT_ATOMS: atom_id res chain seq x y z
N MET A 1 19.73 -12.49 15.59
CA MET A 1 18.43 -12.01 15.08
C MET A 1 18.67 -10.65 14.44
N ALA A 2 18.43 -10.50 13.14
CA ALA A 2 18.67 -9.22 12.47
C ALA A 2 17.70 -8.19 13.04
N ASN A 3 18.22 -7.14 13.65
CA ASN A 3 17.42 -5.99 14.06
C ASN A 3 16.65 -5.51 12.82
N ALA A 4 15.33 -5.64 12.85
CA ALA A 4 14.45 -5.11 11.82
C ALA A 4 14.46 -3.57 11.92
N ALA A 5 15.56 -2.96 11.51
CA ALA A 5 15.75 -1.52 11.55
C ALA A 5 14.81 -0.84 10.54
N GLY A 6 14.20 0.28 10.96
CA GLY A 6 13.24 1.05 10.15
C GLY A 6 11.83 1.04 10.74
N ASN A 7 10.97 1.88 10.16
CA ASN A 7 9.57 1.97 10.53
C ASN A 7 8.81 0.70 10.13
N GLN A 8 7.89 0.27 10.98
CA GLN A 8 6.98 -0.84 10.68
C GLN A 8 5.75 -0.31 9.95
N ILE A 9 5.62 -0.66 8.67
CA ILE A 9 4.45 -0.37 7.86
C ILE A 9 3.76 -1.68 7.54
N PHE A 10 2.50 -1.84 7.96
CA PHE A 10 1.71 -3.01 7.58
C PHE A 10 1.08 -2.79 6.21
N VAL A 11 1.27 -3.71 5.29
CA VAL A 11 0.63 -3.69 3.97
C VAL A 11 -0.39 -4.82 3.92
N VAL A 12 -1.67 -4.47 3.88
CA VAL A 12 -2.81 -5.39 3.91
C VAL A 12 -3.42 -5.46 2.52
N VAL A 13 -3.39 -6.64 1.90
CA VAL A 13 -3.79 -6.84 0.50
C VAL A 13 -4.88 -7.89 0.40
N ARG A 14 -5.97 -7.53 -0.31
CA ARG A 14 -7.08 -8.44 -0.65
C ARG A 14 -6.87 -8.99 -2.07
N ARG A 15 -7.25 -10.24 -2.30
CA ARG A 15 -7.20 -10.89 -3.62
C ARG A 15 -8.55 -11.51 -3.94
N GLY A 16 -9.21 -11.01 -4.98
CA GLY A 16 -10.58 -11.44 -5.32
C GLY A 16 -11.48 -11.49 -4.08
N LYS A 17 -12.16 -12.63 -3.89
CA LYS A 17 -13.02 -12.90 -2.73
C LYS A 17 -12.32 -13.65 -1.58
N GLN A 18 -11.00 -13.79 -1.65
CA GLN A 18 -10.23 -14.58 -0.68
C GLN A 18 -10.19 -13.90 0.69
N TYR A 19 -10.43 -14.68 1.74
CA TYR A 19 -10.31 -14.27 3.13
C TYR A 19 -9.50 -15.32 3.92
N PRO A 20 -8.62 -14.94 4.86
CA PRO A 20 -8.26 -13.56 5.26
C PRO A 20 -7.38 -12.85 4.23
N PRO A 21 -7.29 -11.50 4.26
CA PRO A 21 -6.32 -10.76 3.45
C PRO A 21 -4.89 -11.13 3.83
N GLN A 22 -3.98 -10.99 2.87
CA GLN A 22 -2.56 -11.15 3.13
C GLN A 22 -1.99 -9.89 3.79
N VAL A 23 -1.07 -10.07 4.74
CA VAL A 23 -0.44 -8.97 5.47
C VAL A 23 1.08 -9.10 5.37
N ALA A 24 1.74 -8.04 4.95
CA ALA A 24 3.20 -7.93 4.99
C ALA A 24 3.62 -6.87 6.02
N ASP A 25 4.52 -7.26 6.92
CA ASP A 25 5.29 -6.33 7.75
C ASP A 25 6.45 -5.78 6.90
N CYS A 26 6.38 -4.53 6.45
CA CYS A 26 7.44 -3.87 5.69
C CYS A 26 8.29 -2.99 6.62
N ARG A 27 9.61 -3.21 6.62
CA ARG A 27 10.59 -2.46 7.41
C ARG A 27 11.32 -1.48 6.49
N VAL A 28 11.05 -0.20 6.69
CA VAL A 28 11.48 0.88 5.79
C VAL A 28 11.88 2.12 6.57
N LYS A 29 13.01 2.72 6.22
CA LYS A 29 13.50 3.95 6.86
C LYS A 29 12.79 5.19 6.30
N TYR A 30 12.90 6.30 7.01
CA TYR A 30 12.24 7.56 6.62
C TYR A 30 12.70 8.10 5.27
N GLU A 31 13.94 7.85 4.89
CA GLU A 31 14.57 8.30 3.64
C GLU A 31 14.25 7.37 2.46
N GLN A 32 13.66 6.20 2.73
CA GLN A 32 13.20 5.30 1.68
C GLN A 32 11.90 5.79 1.06
N THR A 33 11.66 5.34 -0.16
CA THR A 33 10.59 5.83 -1.01
C THR A 33 9.36 4.93 -0.99
N VAL A 34 8.23 5.42 -1.51
CA VAL A 34 7.05 4.59 -1.77
C VAL A 34 7.37 3.42 -2.71
N ALA A 35 8.26 3.61 -3.69
CA ALA A 35 8.71 2.53 -4.55
C ALA A 35 9.40 1.41 -3.76
N ASP A 36 10.15 1.75 -2.71
CA ASP A 36 10.79 0.77 -1.83
C ASP A 36 9.76 0.00 -1.01
N ILE A 37 8.71 0.67 -0.50
CA ILE A 37 7.59 -0.01 0.17
C ILE A 37 6.89 -0.99 -0.77
N LYS A 38 6.55 -0.55 -1.99
CA LYS A 38 5.88 -1.39 -2.99
C LYS A 38 6.71 -2.63 -3.33
N LYS A 39 8.02 -2.47 -3.53
CA LYS A 39 8.95 -3.61 -3.77
C LYS A 39 9.01 -4.55 -2.57
N ALA A 40 9.13 -4.02 -1.36
CA ALA A 40 9.17 -4.83 -0.14
C ALA A 40 7.86 -5.61 0.08
N ALA A 41 6.72 -4.96 -0.16
CA ALA A 41 5.40 -5.58 -0.07
C ALA A 41 5.21 -6.65 -1.15
N GLY A 42 5.47 -6.32 -2.42
CA GLY A 42 5.37 -7.26 -3.54
C GLY A 42 6.23 -8.51 -3.34
N SER A 43 7.48 -8.34 -2.88
CA SER A 43 8.36 -9.47 -2.57
C SER A 43 7.84 -10.34 -1.42
N LYS A 44 7.23 -9.77 -0.38
CA LYS A 44 6.72 -10.51 0.78
C LYS A 44 5.38 -11.20 0.52
N LEU A 45 4.55 -10.59 -0.32
CA LEU A 45 3.23 -11.09 -0.69
C LEU A 45 3.28 -12.02 -1.91
N GLY A 46 4.38 -12.02 -2.66
CA GLY A 46 4.50 -12.76 -3.93
C GLY A 46 3.69 -12.11 -5.05
N VAL A 47 3.44 -10.80 -4.98
CA VAL A 47 2.64 -10.04 -5.94
C VAL A 47 3.56 -9.14 -6.77
N PRO A 48 3.52 -9.21 -8.11
CA PRO A 48 4.24 -8.26 -8.96
C PRO A 48 3.87 -6.81 -8.64
N VAL A 49 4.84 -5.90 -8.62
CA VAL A 49 4.60 -4.50 -8.22
C VAL A 49 3.58 -3.79 -9.12
N ASP A 50 3.54 -4.13 -10.42
CA ASP A 50 2.56 -3.63 -11.39
C ASP A 50 1.15 -4.20 -11.20
N LYS A 51 1.02 -5.29 -10.44
CA LYS A 51 -0.25 -5.89 -10.00
C LYS A 51 -0.61 -5.55 -8.56
N LEU A 52 0.22 -4.76 -7.88
CA LEU A 52 0.01 -4.37 -6.49
C LEU A 52 -0.61 -2.97 -6.43
N LEU A 53 -1.93 -2.92 -6.25
CA LEU A 53 -2.66 -1.67 -6.06
C LEU A 53 -2.64 -1.31 -4.58
N LEU A 54 -1.99 -0.21 -4.21
CA LEU A 54 -1.91 0.25 -2.81
C LEU A 54 -2.58 1.61 -2.62
N PHE A 55 -3.19 1.79 -1.46
CA PHE A 55 -3.83 3.00 -1.01
C PHE A 55 -3.22 3.47 0.31
N TRP A 56 -3.03 4.77 0.40
CA TRP A 56 -2.69 5.47 1.63
C TRP A 56 -3.74 6.56 1.88
N GLN A 57 -4.38 6.55 3.05
CA GLN A 57 -5.49 7.45 3.37
C GLN A 57 -6.59 7.45 2.28
N GLY A 58 -6.91 6.28 1.73
CA GLY A 58 -7.91 6.13 0.67
C GLY A 58 -7.48 6.60 -0.72
N LYS A 59 -6.29 7.21 -0.89
CA LYS A 59 -5.74 7.64 -2.18
C LYS A 59 -4.80 6.58 -2.74
N GLU A 60 -4.92 6.27 -4.03
CA GLU A 60 -3.98 5.38 -4.71
C GLU A 60 -2.56 5.94 -4.65
N LEU A 61 -1.60 5.09 -4.29
CA LEU A 61 -0.18 5.38 -4.43
C LEU A 61 0.23 5.21 -5.89
N THR A 62 -0.12 6.18 -6.74
CA THR A 62 0.21 6.18 -8.17
C THR A 62 1.72 6.34 -8.41
N PRO A 63 2.23 6.21 -9.65
CA PRO A 63 3.65 6.45 -9.94
C PRO A 63 4.16 7.85 -9.53
N ALA A 64 3.27 8.84 -9.39
CA ALA A 64 3.61 10.17 -8.89
C ALA A 64 4.12 10.14 -7.43
N PHE A 65 3.76 9.11 -6.66
CA PHE A 65 4.22 8.92 -5.29
C PHE A 65 5.54 8.16 -5.19
N ASP A 66 6.00 7.48 -6.24
CA ASP A 66 7.12 6.54 -6.17
C ASP A 66 8.44 7.17 -5.70
N LYS A 67 8.62 8.47 -5.94
CA LYS A 67 9.81 9.23 -5.49
C LYS A 67 9.65 9.87 -4.13
N LYS A 68 8.42 9.93 -3.59
CA LYS A 68 8.16 10.49 -2.27
C LYS A 68 8.69 9.54 -1.21
N THR A 69 9.38 10.11 -0.25
CA THR A 69 9.91 9.44 0.93
C THR A 69 8.80 9.16 1.94
N LEU A 70 9.03 8.22 2.86
CA LEU A 70 8.12 8.00 3.99
C LEU A 70 7.97 9.28 4.83
N LEU A 71 9.05 10.05 4.98
CA LEU A 71 9.03 11.32 5.72
C LEU A 71 8.13 12.35 5.05
N GLU A 72 8.22 12.53 3.73
CA GLU A 72 7.36 13.47 2.98
C GLU A 72 5.87 13.09 3.03
N LEU A 73 5.58 11.81 3.25
CA LEU A 73 4.22 11.30 3.43
C LEU A 73 3.81 11.21 4.91
N ASN A 74 4.65 11.60 5.87
CA ASN A 74 4.38 11.40 7.30
C ASN A 74 3.93 9.95 7.62
N LEU A 75 4.55 8.97 6.94
CA LEU A 75 4.30 7.54 7.15
C LEU A 75 5.17 7.05 8.30
N HIS A 76 4.55 6.85 9.46
CA HIS A 76 5.22 6.43 10.68
C HIS A 76 4.94 4.96 11.02
N THR A 77 5.75 4.42 11.94
CA THR A 77 5.51 3.10 12.53
C THR A 77 4.07 2.98 13.05
N GLY A 78 3.41 1.87 12.73
CA GLY A 78 2.03 1.61 13.14
C GLY A 78 0.98 2.06 12.12
N PHE A 79 1.37 2.80 11.08
CA PHE A 79 0.50 3.07 9.94
C PHE A 79 0.38 1.83 9.05
N SER A 80 -0.75 1.73 8.36
CA SER A 80 -1.01 0.67 7.40
C SER A 80 -1.34 1.21 6.03
N LEU A 81 -0.90 0.49 5.00
CA LEU A 81 -1.38 0.62 3.64
C LEU A 81 -2.38 -0.49 3.38
N THR A 82 -3.46 -0.16 2.69
CA THR A 82 -4.44 -1.14 2.23
C THR A 82 -4.34 -1.30 0.73
N GLY A 83 -4.63 -2.47 0.18
CA GLY A 83 -4.48 -2.68 -1.24
C GLY A 83 -5.17 -3.92 -1.77
N TYR A 84 -4.96 -4.14 -3.07
CA TYR A 84 -5.50 -5.27 -3.81
C TYR A 84 -4.40 -5.91 -4.67
N ASP A 85 -4.42 -7.23 -4.70
CA ASP A 85 -3.65 -8.06 -5.63
C ASP A 85 -4.47 -8.20 -6.91
N LEU A 86 -4.00 -7.56 -7.98
CA LEU A 86 -4.63 -7.54 -9.30
C LEU A 86 -4.17 -8.71 -10.19
N THR A 87 -3.53 -9.75 -9.64
CA THR A 87 -3.31 -11.02 -10.34
C THR A 87 -4.61 -11.81 -10.55
N GLU A 88 -5.65 -11.45 -9.79
CA GLU A 88 -7.02 -11.92 -9.92
C GLU A 88 -7.96 -10.72 -10.06
N GLU A 89 -9.16 -10.92 -10.59
CA GLU A 89 -10.17 -9.86 -10.67
C GLU A 89 -10.52 -9.38 -9.24
N PRO A 90 -10.34 -8.08 -8.93
CA PRO A 90 -10.50 -7.60 -7.57
C PRO A 90 -11.98 -7.50 -7.18
N ASP A 91 -12.31 -7.94 -5.96
CA ASP A 91 -13.59 -7.61 -5.32
C ASP A 91 -13.39 -6.37 -4.42
N PHE A 92 -13.70 -5.20 -4.96
CA PHE A 92 -13.48 -3.94 -4.25
C PHE A 92 -14.50 -3.74 -3.13
N TRP A 93 -14.05 -3.99 -1.91
CA TRP A 93 -14.81 -3.73 -0.70
C TRP A 93 -13.93 -3.10 0.39
N PRO A 94 -14.05 -1.79 0.68
CA PRO A 94 -15.03 -0.84 0.14
C PRO A 94 -14.84 -0.54 -1.37
N PRO A 95 -15.87 0.00 -2.05
CA PRO A 95 -15.80 0.32 -3.48
C PRO A 95 -14.62 1.24 -3.81
N VAL A 96 -14.02 1.04 -4.98
CA VAL A 96 -12.94 1.89 -5.51
C VAL A 96 -13.48 2.64 -6.72
N ILE A 97 -13.26 3.95 -6.76
CA ILE A 97 -13.67 4.83 -7.86
C ILE A 97 -12.43 5.35 -8.60
N ASP A 98 -12.52 5.49 -9.91
CA ASP A 98 -11.51 6.15 -10.72
C ASP A 98 -11.71 7.67 -10.67
N THR A 99 -10.61 8.41 -10.51
CA THR A 99 -10.54 9.89 -10.56
C THR A 99 -9.43 10.32 -11.52
N PRO A 100 -9.37 11.59 -11.94
CA PRO A 100 -8.30 12.08 -12.81
C PRO A 100 -6.88 11.90 -12.22
N GLU A 101 -6.76 11.85 -10.89
CA GLU A 101 -5.49 11.71 -10.17
C GLU A 101 -5.10 10.26 -9.87
N GLY A 102 -5.94 9.28 -10.23
CA GLY A 102 -5.81 7.87 -9.90
C GLY A 102 -7.07 7.32 -9.25
N ARG A 103 -6.97 6.24 -8.48
CA ARG A 103 -8.11 5.63 -7.79
C ARG A 103 -8.26 6.12 -6.36
N ARG A 104 -9.49 6.03 -5.86
CA ARG A 104 -9.81 6.29 -4.45
C ARG A 104 -10.74 5.25 -3.86
N ILE A 105 -10.57 4.96 -2.58
CA ILE A 105 -11.54 4.18 -1.80
C ILE A 105 -12.74 5.09 -1.48
N ALA A 106 -13.94 4.67 -1.89
CA ALA A 106 -15.17 5.40 -1.65
C ALA A 106 -15.44 5.54 -0.13
N GLY A 107 -15.90 6.72 0.29
CA GLY A 107 -16.28 6.99 1.68
C GLY A 107 -15.11 7.25 2.65
N VAL A 108 -13.86 7.27 2.17
CA VAL A 108 -12.73 7.79 2.96
C VAL A 108 -12.60 9.28 2.64
N GLU A 109 -13.06 10.13 3.57
CA GLU A 109 -12.87 11.59 3.46
C GLU A 109 -11.38 11.94 3.64
N GLU A 110 -10.94 12.98 2.92
CA GLU A 110 -9.60 13.54 3.16
C GLU A 110 -9.57 14.11 4.58
N MET A 111 -8.73 13.55 5.44
CA MET A 111 -8.46 14.17 6.73
C MET A 111 -7.74 15.52 6.47
N PRO A 112 -8.23 16.63 7.04
CA PRO A 112 -7.64 17.95 6.86
C PRO A 112 -6.22 18.05 7.43
#